data_AF-A0A959CVY8-F1
#
_entry.id   AF-A0A959CVY8-F1
#
_cell.length_a   1.000
_cell.length_b   1.000
_cell.length_c   1.000
_cell.angle_alpha   90.00
_cell.angle_beta   90.00
_cell.angle_gamma   90.00
#
_symmetry.space_group_name_H-M   'P 1'
#
loop_
_entity.id
_entity.type
_entity.pdbx_description
1 polymer ?
#
loop_
_entity_poly.entity_id
_entity_poly.type
_entity_poly.pdbx_seq_one_letter_code
_entity_poly.pdbx_strand_id
1 'polypeptide(L)'
;MKYILVALALAGSIFAQAQENVLEQLLSSTSDSLLREVLRQPEQFQLQVIYTRIDRDAGNLPMFTSYYHNVDSNLYFYPASTVKMPVAFLALEKLNELNILGLDKYSNMQTDAARPPQTAVSRDTSAENGLPSIAHYIKKIFLVSDNDAYNRLYEFLGQEYLNRKLHEKGYDNLRIIHRLSASEFGVEDNRYTNPVSFYDGDSLLYHQGEVYSAFYPSLWLKEQVRGVAYMNDEGKSIPEPFDFRNKNFVSLQDLHDILLAVMFPNAVPAAAQFNLAPEDFRFLWKYMSMLPRE
;
A
#
# COMPACT_ATOMS: atom_id res chain seq x y z
N MET A 1 38.86 18.75 -58.86
CA MET A 1 37.86 19.53 -58.10
C MET A 1 37.53 18.75 -56.83
N LYS A 2 38.20 19.06 -55.71
CA LYS A 2 38.00 18.43 -54.39
C LYS A 2 37.53 19.53 -53.45
N TYR A 3 36.27 19.51 -53.06
CA TYR A 3 35.75 20.37 -52.00
C TYR A 3 35.72 19.55 -50.71
N ILE A 4 36.54 19.95 -49.74
CA ILE A 4 36.47 19.45 -48.36
C ILE A 4 35.55 20.40 -47.62
N LEU A 5 34.35 19.95 -47.27
CA LEU A 5 33.48 20.65 -46.33
C LEU A 5 33.96 20.34 -44.91
N VAL A 6 34.46 21.37 -44.22
CA VAL A 6 34.68 21.34 -42.77
C VAL A 6 33.37 21.79 -42.12
N ALA A 7 32.64 20.85 -41.52
CA ALA A 7 31.51 21.17 -40.66
C ALA A 7 32.04 21.46 -39.24
N LEU A 8 32.02 22.74 -38.83
CA LEU A 8 32.19 23.11 -37.43
C LEU A 8 30.93 22.70 -36.66
N ALA A 9 31.05 21.66 -35.83
CA ALA A 9 30.05 21.36 -34.81
C ALA A 9 30.24 22.35 -33.64
N LEU A 10 29.35 23.35 -33.56
CA LEU A 10 29.17 24.17 -32.37
C LEU A 10 28.56 23.28 -31.27
N ALA A 11 29.42 22.75 -30.40
CA ALA A 11 28.99 22.15 -29.15
C ALA A 11 28.50 23.26 -28.21
N GLY A 12 27.20 23.56 -28.29
CA GLY A 12 26.52 24.36 -27.28
C GLY A 12 26.44 23.56 -25.99
N SER A 13 27.26 23.91 -25.01
CA SER A 13 27.16 23.40 -23.64
C SER A 13 25.80 23.83 -23.06
N ILE A 14 24.82 22.93 -23.08
CA ILE A 14 23.63 23.08 -22.25
C ILE A 14 24.10 22.87 -20.82
N PHE A 15 24.38 23.97 -20.11
CA PHE A 15 24.45 23.93 -18.66
C PHE A 15 23.05 23.55 -18.18
N ALA A 16 22.84 22.28 -17.86
CA ALA A 16 21.72 21.84 -17.06
C ALA A 16 21.87 22.52 -15.70
N GLN A 17 21.17 23.64 -15.52
CA GLN A 17 21.04 24.27 -14.22
C GLN A 17 20.35 23.23 -13.34
N ALA A 18 21.07 22.68 -12.36
CA ALA A 18 20.51 21.73 -11.41
C ALA A 18 19.28 22.40 -10.81
N GLN A 19 18.10 21.85 -11.11
CA GLN A 19 16.84 22.37 -10.61
C GLN A 19 16.94 22.41 -9.08
N GLU A 20 16.72 23.57 -8.49
CA GLU A 20 16.74 23.71 -7.04
C GLU A 20 15.76 22.72 -6.41
N ASN A 21 16.25 21.92 -5.46
CA ASN A 21 15.40 20.98 -4.74
C ASN A 21 14.53 21.76 -3.75
N VAL A 22 13.31 22.09 -4.18
CA VAL A 22 12.34 22.88 -3.40
C VAL A 22 12.06 22.23 -2.04
N LEU A 23 12.04 20.90 -1.94
CA LEU A 23 11.84 20.21 -0.68
C LEU A 23 12.99 20.48 0.29
N GLU A 24 14.25 20.38 -0.15
CA GLU A 24 15.41 20.68 0.70
C GLU A 24 15.44 22.13 1.15
N GLN A 25 15.01 23.07 0.30
CA GLN A 25 14.85 24.47 0.69
C GLN A 25 13.77 24.63 1.78
N LEU A 26 12.61 24.00 1.63
CA LEU A 26 11.54 24.04 2.63
C LEU A 26 11.98 23.42 3.97
N LEU A 27 12.66 22.28 3.92
CA LEU A 27 13.16 21.60 5.12
C LEU A 27 14.27 22.40 5.80
N SER A 28 15.24 22.95 5.06
CA SER A 28 16.34 23.73 5.63
C SER A 28 15.91 25.11 6.14
N SER A 29 14.87 25.69 5.54
CA SER A 29 14.34 27.02 5.93
C SER A 29 13.34 26.98 7.07
N THR A 30 12.89 25.80 7.50
CA THR A 30 11.86 25.66 8.55
C THR A 30 12.24 26.39 9.83
N SER A 31 11.28 27.08 10.46
CA SER A 31 11.43 27.69 11.80
C SER A 31 10.97 26.78 12.94
N ASP A 32 10.39 25.62 12.62
CA ASP A 32 9.89 24.67 13.62
C ASP A 32 11.06 23.98 14.34
N SER A 33 11.12 24.12 15.66
CA SER A 33 12.24 23.60 16.47
C SER A 33 12.28 22.08 16.50
N LEU A 34 11.13 21.41 16.51
CA LEU A 34 11.05 19.94 16.53
C LEU A 34 11.53 19.37 15.20
N LEU A 35 11.06 19.93 14.07
CA LEU A 35 11.50 19.49 12.76
C LEU A 35 13.01 19.71 12.57
N ARG A 36 13.56 20.84 13.04
CA ARG A 36 15.01 21.07 13.03
C ARG A 36 15.79 20.03 13.83
N GLU A 37 15.29 19.63 15.00
CA GLU A 37 15.92 18.59 15.82
C GLU A 37 15.94 17.24 15.10
N VAL A 38 14.82 16.87 14.47
CA VAL A 38 14.69 15.64 13.67
C VAL A 38 15.67 15.64 12.51
N LEU A 39 15.70 16.72 11.73
CA LEU A 39 16.57 16.86 10.55
C LEU A 39 18.06 16.85 10.90
N ARG A 40 18.45 17.31 12.10
CA ARG A 40 19.85 17.31 12.56
C ARG A 40 20.34 15.96 13.06
N GLN A 41 19.44 15.00 13.29
CA GLN A 41 19.77 13.68 13.83
C GLN A 41 19.28 12.57 12.87
N PRO A 42 19.78 12.54 11.61
CA PRO A 42 19.26 11.65 10.58
C PRO A 42 19.44 10.16 10.91
N GLU A 43 20.51 9.78 11.62
CA GLU A 43 20.74 8.39 12.03
C GLU A 43 19.73 7.92 13.09
N GLN A 44 19.26 8.83 13.95
CA GLN A 44 18.30 8.51 15.01
C GLN A 44 16.86 8.47 14.50
N PHE A 45 16.45 9.47 13.72
CA PHE A 45 15.05 9.62 13.30
C PHE A 45 14.76 9.04 11.93
N GLN A 46 15.77 8.92 11.06
CA GLN A 46 15.65 8.31 9.74
C GLN A 46 14.48 8.88 8.91
N LEU A 47 14.23 10.19 9.03
CA LEU A 47 13.12 10.86 8.34
C LEU A 47 13.32 10.75 6.83
N GLN A 48 12.33 10.17 6.15
CA GLN A 48 12.25 10.13 4.69
C GLN A 48 11.04 10.95 4.23
N VAL A 49 11.19 11.73 3.15
CA VAL A 49 10.09 12.51 2.58
C VAL A 49 10.14 12.43 1.05
N ILE A 50 8.99 12.12 0.45
CA ILE A 50 8.74 12.31 -0.98
C ILE A 50 7.72 13.44 -1.12
N TYR A 51 8.10 14.50 -1.82
CA TYR A 51 7.20 15.59 -2.18
C TYR A 51 7.03 15.63 -3.69
N THR A 52 5.81 15.43 -4.17
CA THR A 52 5.49 15.52 -5.60
C THR A 52 4.66 16.75 -5.86
N ARG A 53 5.22 17.71 -6.61
CA ARG A 53 4.48 18.84 -7.16
C ARG A 53 3.68 18.35 -8.35
N ILE A 54 2.39 18.68 -8.36
CA ILE A 54 1.45 18.33 -9.43
C ILE A 54 1.06 19.62 -10.14
N ASP A 55 1.65 19.82 -11.32
CA ASP A 55 1.31 20.92 -12.21
C ASP A 55 0.26 20.41 -13.21
N ARG A 56 -0.60 21.28 -13.74
CA ARG A 56 -1.60 20.91 -14.75
C ARG A 56 -1.50 21.82 -15.96
N ASP A 57 -1.59 21.23 -17.14
CA ASP A 57 -1.66 22.00 -18.38
C ASP A 57 -3.06 22.61 -18.62
N ALA A 58 -3.22 23.33 -19.72
CA ALA A 58 -4.50 23.93 -20.11
C ALA A 58 -5.63 22.90 -20.36
N GLY A 59 -5.27 21.64 -20.61
CA GLY A 59 -6.18 20.50 -20.76
C GLY A 59 -6.44 19.73 -19.46
N ASN A 60 -5.96 20.25 -18.32
CA ASN A 60 -6.05 19.63 -16.99
C ASN A 60 -5.25 18.32 -16.84
N LEU A 61 -4.33 18.02 -17.76
CA LEU A 61 -3.45 16.85 -17.68
C LEU A 61 -2.36 17.10 -16.62
N PRO A 62 -2.15 16.17 -15.67
CA PRO A 62 -1.18 16.34 -14.61
C PRO A 62 0.24 16.08 -15.11
N MET A 63 1.19 16.88 -14.63
CA MET A 63 2.63 16.65 -14.72
C MET A 63 3.19 16.56 -13.30
N PHE A 64 4.04 15.57 -13.07
CA PHE A 64 4.62 15.31 -11.75
C PHE A 64 6.08 15.72 -11.70
N THR A 65 6.45 16.47 -10.68
CA THR A 65 7.86 16.74 -10.33
C THR A 65 8.09 16.31 -8.89
N SER A 66 8.83 15.23 -8.69
CA SER A 66 9.11 14.65 -7.38
C SER A 66 10.46 15.11 -6.82
N TYR A 67 10.48 15.41 -5.54
CA TYR A 67 11.62 15.80 -4.75
C TYR A 67 11.74 14.85 -3.56
N TYR A 68 12.98 14.52 -3.20
CA TYR A 68 13.29 13.45 -2.25
C TYR A 68 14.19 13.97 -1.14
N HIS A 69 13.92 13.54 0.09
CA HIS A 69 14.78 13.73 1.25
C HIS A 69 15.03 12.36 1.91
N ASN A 70 16.28 11.92 1.94
CA ASN A 70 16.75 10.67 2.57
C ASN A 70 16.00 9.38 2.18
N VAL A 71 15.38 9.33 1.00
CA VAL A 71 14.58 8.18 0.59
C VAL A 71 15.47 6.96 0.29
N ASP A 72 15.18 5.85 0.96
CA ASP A 72 15.91 4.59 0.84
C ASP A 72 14.93 3.42 0.89
N SER A 73 14.57 2.91 -0.29
CA SER A 73 13.62 1.79 -0.42
C SER A 73 14.13 0.47 0.16
N ASN A 74 15.40 0.40 0.56
CA ASN A 74 15.99 -0.78 1.20
C ASN A 74 16.13 -0.60 2.73
N LEU A 75 15.81 0.56 3.30
CA LEU A 75 15.83 0.75 4.75
C LEU A 75 14.51 0.29 5.37
N TYR A 76 14.57 -0.67 6.32
CA TYR A 76 13.36 -1.19 6.93
C TYR A 76 12.68 -0.15 7.83
N PHE A 77 11.43 0.16 7.52
CA PHE A 77 10.48 0.74 8.47
C PHE A 77 9.18 -0.08 8.43
N TYR A 78 8.49 -0.15 9.57
CA TYR A 78 7.20 -0.82 9.61
C TYR A 78 6.13 0.08 8.97
N PRO A 79 5.40 -0.36 7.93
CA PRO A 79 4.48 0.50 7.19
C PRO A 79 3.24 0.91 8.01
N ALA A 80 3.04 0.31 9.19
CA ALA A 80 1.87 0.55 10.02
C ALA A 80 0.57 0.45 9.20
N SER A 81 -0.32 1.42 9.28
CA SER A 81 -1.62 1.37 8.58
C SER A 81 -1.57 1.76 7.11
N THR A 82 -0.44 2.25 6.57
CA THR A 82 -0.37 2.59 5.14
C THR A 82 -0.46 1.34 4.26
N VAL A 83 -0.08 0.16 4.79
CA VAL A 83 -0.23 -1.14 4.12
C VAL A 83 -1.69 -1.49 3.78
N LYS A 84 -2.67 -0.85 4.42
CA LYS A 84 -4.09 -1.10 4.16
C LYS A 84 -4.53 -0.60 2.79
N MET A 85 -3.89 0.47 2.30
CA MET A 85 -4.19 1.10 1.02
C MET A 85 -4.01 0.13 -0.17
N PRO A 86 -2.83 -0.50 -0.39
CA PRO A 86 -2.67 -1.42 -1.52
C PRO A 86 -3.60 -2.65 -1.44
N VAL A 87 -3.90 -3.13 -0.23
CA VAL A 87 -4.86 -4.22 -0.01
C VAL A 87 -6.28 -3.80 -0.40
N ALA A 88 -6.73 -2.61 -0.03
CA ALA A 88 -8.03 -2.09 -0.42
C ALA A 88 -8.18 -1.96 -1.95
N PHE A 89 -7.13 -1.48 -2.62
CA PHE A 89 -7.13 -1.32 -4.07
C PHE A 89 -7.16 -2.68 -4.78
N LEU A 90 -6.32 -3.62 -4.37
CA LEU A 90 -6.31 -4.95 -4.98
C LEU A 90 -7.56 -5.77 -4.69
N ALA A 91 -8.28 -5.52 -3.59
CA ALA A 91 -9.55 -6.20 -3.32
C ALA A 91 -10.60 -5.89 -4.39
N LEU A 92 -10.69 -4.62 -4.82
CA LEU A 92 -11.57 -4.20 -5.92
C LEU A 92 -11.07 -4.72 -7.26
N GLU A 93 -9.75 -4.73 -7.49
CA GLU A 93 -9.19 -5.31 -8.72
C GLU A 93 -9.48 -6.81 -8.82
N LYS A 94 -9.26 -7.59 -7.75
CA LYS A 94 -9.59 -9.02 -7.72
C LYS A 94 -11.07 -9.25 -7.98
N LEU A 95 -11.94 -8.45 -7.35
CA LEU A 95 -13.38 -8.52 -7.56
C LEU A 95 -13.74 -8.29 -9.05
N ASN A 96 -13.14 -7.28 -9.68
CA ASN A 96 -13.35 -7.00 -11.10
C ASN A 96 -12.82 -8.14 -12.00
N GLU A 97 -11.66 -8.72 -11.66
CA GLU A 97 -11.07 -9.86 -12.37
C GLU A 97 -11.93 -11.14 -12.29
N LEU A 98 -12.67 -11.34 -11.20
CA LEU A 98 -13.61 -12.48 -11.10
C LEU A 98 -14.69 -12.41 -12.18
N ASN A 99 -15.13 -11.21 -12.57
CA ASN A 99 -16.08 -10.97 -13.66
C ASN A 99 -17.34 -11.87 -13.59
N ILE A 100 -17.90 -12.03 -12.40
CA ILE A 100 -19.09 -12.84 -12.14
C ILE A 100 -20.33 -11.94 -12.19
N LEU A 101 -21.33 -12.33 -12.98
CA LEU A 101 -22.58 -11.59 -13.08
C LEU A 101 -23.29 -11.51 -11.72
N GLY A 102 -23.64 -10.29 -11.30
CA GLY A 102 -24.32 -10.04 -10.02
C GLY A 102 -23.39 -9.95 -8.81
N LEU A 103 -22.09 -10.23 -8.97
CA LEU A 103 -21.10 -10.04 -7.93
C LEU A 103 -20.50 -8.63 -8.01
N ASP A 104 -20.66 -7.85 -6.94
CA ASP A 104 -20.07 -6.52 -6.82
C ASP A 104 -19.51 -6.25 -5.41
N LYS A 105 -18.98 -5.04 -5.20
CA LYS A 105 -18.35 -4.64 -3.92
C LYS A 105 -19.33 -4.56 -2.74
N TYR A 106 -20.63 -4.55 -2.99
CA TYR A 106 -21.69 -4.52 -1.99
C TYR A 106 -22.28 -5.90 -1.69
N SER A 107 -21.98 -6.92 -2.50
CA SER A 107 -22.34 -8.32 -2.21
C SER A 107 -21.84 -8.74 -0.82
N ASN A 108 -22.63 -9.59 -0.15
CA ASN A 108 -22.33 -10.05 1.20
C ASN A 108 -21.08 -10.95 1.19
N MET A 109 -19.97 -10.45 1.71
CA MET A 109 -18.69 -11.15 1.79
C MET A 109 -18.54 -11.83 3.15
N GLN A 110 -18.90 -13.10 3.23
CA GLN A 110 -18.73 -13.91 4.44
C GLN A 110 -17.33 -14.52 4.48
N THR A 111 -16.75 -14.54 5.68
CA THR A 111 -15.46 -15.17 5.95
C THR A 111 -15.69 -16.36 6.87
N ASP A 112 -15.21 -17.54 6.51
CA ASP A 112 -15.31 -18.74 7.34
C ASP A 112 -14.00 -19.01 8.09
N ALA A 113 -13.98 -20.03 8.95
CA ALA A 113 -12.77 -20.49 9.63
C ALA A 113 -12.55 -21.97 9.31
N ALA A 114 -11.41 -22.29 8.69
CA ALA A 114 -11.00 -23.66 8.38
C ALA A 114 -10.08 -24.24 9.47
N ARG A 115 -9.38 -23.39 10.24
CA ARG A 115 -8.47 -23.80 11.31
C ARG A 115 -8.30 -22.70 12.38
N PRO A 116 -7.93 -23.04 13.62
CA PRO A 116 -7.39 -22.04 14.53
C PRO A 116 -6.13 -21.39 13.95
N PRO A 117 -5.88 -20.08 14.17
CA PRO A 117 -6.69 -19.14 14.94
C PRO A 117 -7.70 -18.35 14.07
N GLN A 118 -8.04 -18.82 12.87
CA GLN A 118 -9.00 -18.14 11.99
C GLN A 118 -10.35 -17.93 12.68
N THR A 119 -10.93 -16.75 12.47
CA THR A 119 -12.26 -16.37 12.94
C THR A 119 -13.20 -16.18 11.77
N ALA A 120 -14.46 -16.59 11.95
CA ALA A 120 -15.53 -16.42 10.96
C ALA A 120 -16.29 -15.11 11.17
N VAL A 121 -16.76 -14.51 10.08
CA VAL A 121 -17.58 -13.29 10.05
C VAL A 121 -18.70 -13.47 9.01
N SER A 122 -19.95 -13.54 9.48
CA SER A 122 -21.15 -13.57 8.64
C SER A 122 -22.05 -12.34 8.80
N ARG A 123 -21.73 -11.47 9.78
CA ARG A 123 -22.42 -10.21 10.06
C ARG A 123 -21.42 -9.14 10.47
N ASP A 124 -21.68 -7.90 10.06
CA ASP A 124 -20.97 -6.72 10.53
C ASP A 124 -22.00 -5.67 10.95
N THR A 125 -22.22 -5.54 12.27
CA THR A 125 -23.23 -4.62 12.83
C THR A 125 -22.88 -3.15 12.64
N SER A 126 -21.65 -2.82 12.22
CA SER A 126 -21.27 -1.45 11.86
C SER A 126 -21.69 -1.09 10.43
N ALA A 127 -22.10 -2.07 9.61
CA ALA A 127 -22.68 -1.83 8.30
C ALA A 127 -24.17 -1.48 8.42
N GLU A 128 -24.66 -0.61 7.54
CA GLU A 128 -26.07 -0.17 7.54
C GLU A 128 -27.06 -1.34 7.36
N ASN A 129 -26.71 -2.31 6.52
CA ASN A 129 -27.50 -3.52 6.30
C ASN A 129 -27.11 -4.69 7.23
N GLY A 130 -26.15 -4.47 8.15
CA GLY A 130 -25.64 -5.50 9.06
C GLY A 130 -24.78 -6.59 8.42
N LEU A 131 -24.38 -6.44 7.15
CA LEU A 131 -23.64 -7.43 6.37
C LEU A 131 -22.22 -6.97 6.03
N PRO A 132 -21.23 -7.87 6.10
CA PRO A 132 -19.88 -7.59 5.62
C PRO A 132 -19.84 -7.47 4.10
N SER A 133 -19.01 -6.57 3.57
CA SER A 133 -18.80 -6.40 2.13
C SER A 133 -17.44 -5.74 1.88
N ILE A 134 -16.88 -5.91 0.67
CA ILE A 134 -15.64 -5.22 0.27
C ILE A 134 -15.80 -3.71 0.45
N ALA A 135 -16.93 -3.15 0.02
CA ALA A 135 -17.21 -1.73 0.14
C ALA A 135 -17.20 -1.25 1.59
N HIS A 136 -17.84 -1.99 2.51
CA HIS A 136 -17.87 -1.61 3.92
C HIS A 136 -16.48 -1.72 4.56
N TYR A 137 -15.72 -2.77 4.26
CA TYR A 137 -14.36 -2.89 4.75
C TYR A 137 -13.45 -1.76 4.26
N ILE A 138 -13.53 -1.39 2.98
CA ILE A 138 -12.76 -0.26 2.44
C ILE A 138 -13.16 1.06 3.11
N LYS A 139 -14.45 1.28 3.36
CA LYS A 139 -14.93 2.44 4.13
C LYS A 139 -14.30 2.48 5.53
N LYS A 140 -14.33 1.37 6.28
CA LYS A 140 -13.73 1.28 7.62
C LYS A 140 -12.21 1.52 7.61
N ILE A 141 -11.51 1.01 6.59
CA ILE A 141 -10.07 1.23 6.40
C ILE A 141 -9.76 2.72 6.26
N PHE A 142 -10.43 3.44 5.36
CA PHE A 142 -10.08 4.84 5.11
C PHE A 142 -10.62 5.81 6.18
N LEU A 143 -11.78 5.52 6.78
CA LEU A 143 -12.36 6.42 7.79
C LEU A 143 -11.76 6.26 9.18
N VAL A 144 -11.49 5.03 9.62
CA VAL A 144 -11.08 4.76 11.03
C VAL A 144 -9.89 3.82 11.13
N SER A 145 -9.24 3.50 10.01
CA SER A 145 -8.06 2.62 9.97
C SER A 145 -8.31 1.28 10.65
N ASP A 146 -9.49 0.69 10.42
CA ASP A 146 -9.90 -0.56 11.07
C ASP A 146 -8.99 -1.73 10.66
N ASN A 147 -8.42 -2.42 11.67
CA ASN A 147 -7.51 -3.54 11.44
C ASN A 147 -8.25 -4.81 11.02
N ASP A 148 -9.46 -5.06 11.52
CA ASP A 148 -10.22 -6.25 11.15
C ASP A 148 -10.68 -6.16 9.69
N ALA A 149 -11.16 -5.00 9.25
CA ALA A 149 -11.51 -4.73 7.86
C ALA A 149 -10.33 -4.98 6.90
N TYR A 150 -9.13 -4.54 7.28
CA TYR A 150 -7.91 -4.88 6.54
C TYR A 150 -7.67 -6.40 6.53
N ASN A 151 -7.79 -7.07 7.67
CA ASN A 151 -7.55 -8.51 7.77
C ASN A 151 -8.52 -9.30 6.88
N ARG A 152 -9.80 -8.91 6.81
CA ARG A 152 -10.78 -9.56 5.93
C ARG A 152 -10.47 -9.40 4.45
N LEU A 153 -10.04 -8.21 4.02
CA LEU A 153 -9.61 -8.00 2.64
C LEU A 153 -8.31 -8.74 2.33
N TYR A 154 -7.36 -8.75 3.26
CA TYR A 154 -6.14 -9.54 3.16
C TYR A 154 -6.43 -11.05 3.03
N GLU A 155 -7.42 -11.56 3.79
CA GLU A 155 -7.86 -12.96 3.71
C GLU A 155 -8.52 -13.30 2.39
N PHE A 156 -9.34 -12.39 1.84
CA PHE A 156 -9.89 -12.55 0.51
C PHE A 156 -8.80 -12.59 -0.55
N LEU A 157 -7.78 -11.73 -0.46
CA LEU A 157 -6.70 -11.69 -1.44
C LEU A 157 -5.78 -12.92 -1.34
N GLY A 158 -5.35 -13.27 -0.13
CA GLY A 158 -4.26 -14.22 0.09
C GLY A 158 -2.89 -13.59 -0.16
N GLN A 159 -1.85 -14.09 0.52
CA GLN A 159 -0.49 -13.51 0.42
C GLN A 159 0.09 -13.57 -0.99
N GLU A 160 0.02 -14.74 -1.64
CA GLU A 160 0.68 -14.96 -2.92
C GLU A 160 0.09 -14.05 -4.01
N TYR A 161 -1.24 -14.06 -4.16
CA TYR A 161 -1.93 -13.19 -5.10
C TYR A 161 -1.60 -11.72 -4.83
N LEU A 162 -1.72 -11.28 -3.56
CA LEU A 162 -1.49 -9.90 -3.17
C LEU A 162 -0.09 -9.40 -3.57
N ASN A 163 0.96 -10.15 -3.21
CA ASN A 163 2.32 -9.72 -3.49
C ASN A 163 2.68 -9.85 -4.97
N ARG A 164 2.31 -10.97 -5.62
CA ARG A 164 2.59 -11.17 -7.05
C ARG A 164 1.94 -10.09 -7.90
N LYS A 165 0.67 -9.75 -7.65
CA LYS A 165 -0.03 -8.72 -8.41
C LYS A 165 0.59 -7.34 -8.25
N LEU A 166 1.12 -7.00 -7.06
CA LEU A 166 1.84 -5.74 -6.87
C LEU A 166 3.20 -5.76 -7.56
N HIS A 167 3.95 -6.87 -7.50
CA HIS A 167 5.24 -7.03 -8.19
C HIS A 167 5.07 -7.01 -9.72
N GLU A 168 4.03 -7.65 -10.25
CA GLU A 168 3.67 -7.60 -11.68
C GLU A 168 3.39 -6.18 -12.19
N LYS A 169 2.97 -5.27 -11.29
CA LYS A 169 2.76 -3.85 -11.56
C LYS A 169 4.03 -3.00 -11.42
N GLY A 170 5.15 -3.60 -11.02
CA GLY A 170 6.44 -2.95 -10.81
C GLY A 170 6.66 -2.40 -9.40
N TYR A 171 5.80 -2.73 -8.43
CA TYR A 171 5.94 -2.31 -7.03
C TYR A 171 6.78 -3.32 -6.25
N ASP A 172 8.07 -3.42 -6.54
CA ASP A 172 8.91 -4.55 -6.10
C ASP A 172 9.43 -4.45 -4.66
N ASN A 173 9.44 -3.27 -4.04
CA ASN A 173 10.02 -3.03 -2.72
C ASN A 173 8.95 -3.16 -1.61
N LEU A 174 8.20 -4.26 -1.65
CA LEU A 174 7.16 -4.57 -0.68
C LEU A 174 7.02 -6.06 -0.40
N ARG A 175 6.46 -6.33 0.78
CA ARG A 175 6.10 -7.64 1.30
C ARG A 175 4.94 -7.50 2.27
N ILE A 176 3.77 -8.00 1.89
CA ILE A 176 2.57 -8.01 2.74
C ILE A 176 2.21 -9.45 3.08
N ILE A 177 2.60 -9.88 4.28
CA ILE A 177 2.65 -11.28 4.70
C ILE A 177 1.98 -11.55 6.04
N HIS A 178 1.36 -10.56 6.68
CA HIS A 178 0.61 -10.83 7.91
C HIS A 178 -0.55 -9.87 8.17
N ARG A 179 -1.48 -10.34 8.99
CA ARG A 179 -2.61 -9.61 9.57
C ARG A 179 -2.15 -8.53 10.56
N LEU A 180 -2.96 -7.48 10.76
CA LEU A 180 -2.70 -6.41 11.73
C LEU A 180 -3.42 -6.68 13.05
N SER A 181 -2.75 -6.38 14.18
CA SER A 181 -3.27 -6.59 15.54
C SER A 181 -3.83 -7.99 15.80
N ALA A 182 -3.19 -9.01 15.23
CA ALA A 182 -3.60 -10.40 15.32
C ALA A 182 -2.42 -11.25 15.83
N SER A 183 -2.07 -11.07 17.10
CA SER A 183 -0.89 -11.71 17.75
C SER A 183 -1.04 -13.22 17.86
N GLU A 184 -2.28 -13.73 17.78
CA GLU A 184 -2.59 -15.15 17.75
C GLU A 184 -2.10 -15.85 16.48
N PHE A 185 -1.80 -15.11 15.39
CA PHE A 185 -1.26 -15.68 14.16
C PHE A 185 0.28 -15.66 14.17
N GLY A 186 0.89 -16.84 14.27
CA GLY A 186 2.31 -17.03 14.04
C GLY A 186 2.72 -16.84 12.58
N VAL A 187 4.01 -17.01 12.28
CA VAL A 187 4.55 -16.87 10.92
C VAL A 187 3.89 -17.87 9.96
N GLU A 188 3.71 -19.11 10.39
CA GLU A 188 3.07 -20.15 9.57
C GLU A 188 1.56 -19.92 9.45
N ASP A 189 0.87 -19.54 10.54
CA ASP A 189 -0.58 -19.30 10.51
C ASP A 189 -0.95 -18.18 9.53
N ASN A 190 -0.10 -17.15 9.41
CA ASN A 190 -0.33 -16.07 8.47
C ASN A 190 -0.32 -16.55 7.01
N ARG A 191 0.36 -17.66 6.68
CA ARG A 191 0.35 -18.24 5.32
C ARG A 191 -0.98 -18.86 4.93
N TYR A 192 -1.87 -19.11 5.89
CA TYR A 192 -3.22 -19.62 5.66
C TYR A 192 -4.23 -18.48 5.78
N THR A 193 -4.94 -18.20 4.68
CA THR A 193 -6.04 -17.25 4.66
C THR A 193 -7.38 -17.96 4.58
N ASN A 194 -8.35 -17.39 5.28
CA ASN A 194 -9.68 -17.94 5.50
C ASN A 194 -10.40 -18.29 4.18
N PRO A 195 -11.30 -19.30 4.18
CA PRO A 195 -12.31 -19.41 3.13
C PRO A 195 -13.19 -18.16 3.08
N VAL A 196 -13.58 -17.73 1.89
CA VAL A 196 -14.40 -16.54 1.66
C VAL A 196 -15.50 -16.87 0.66
N SER A 197 -16.72 -16.45 0.97
CA SER A 197 -17.91 -16.67 0.15
C SER A 197 -18.64 -15.35 -0.09
N PHE A 198 -19.13 -15.13 -1.31
CA PHE A 198 -19.96 -13.96 -1.66
C PHE A 198 -21.37 -14.40 -1.99
N TYR A 199 -22.35 -13.65 -1.48
CA TYR A 199 -23.77 -13.94 -1.67
C TYR A 199 -24.57 -12.73 -2.16
N ASP A 200 -25.63 -13.03 -2.92
CA ASP A 200 -26.77 -12.14 -3.16
C ASP A 200 -28.03 -12.77 -2.55
N GLY A 201 -28.50 -12.21 -1.44
CA GLY A 201 -29.46 -12.88 -0.57
C GLY A 201 -28.93 -14.23 -0.09
N ASP A 202 -29.66 -15.31 -0.41
CA ASP A 202 -29.27 -16.70 -0.12
C ASP A 202 -28.51 -17.37 -1.29
N SER A 203 -28.32 -16.67 -2.41
CA SER A 203 -27.65 -17.20 -3.59
C SER A 203 -26.14 -17.05 -3.47
N LEU A 204 -25.41 -18.17 -3.53
CA LEU A 204 -23.95 -18.17 -3.57
C LEU A 204 -23.46 -17.71 -4.96
N LEU A 205 -22.69 -16.62 -4.99
CA LEU A 205 -22.12 -16.06 -6.22
C LEU A 205 -20.67 -16.52 -6.45
N TYR A 206 -19.88 -16.61 -5.38
CA TYR A 206 -18.48 -17.00 -5.43
C TYR A 206 -18.06 -17.67 -4.13
N HIS A 207 -17.18 -18.67 -4.22
CA HIS A 207 -16.55 -19.30 -3.07
C HIS A 207 -15.08 -19.57 -3.37
N GLN A 208 -14.22 -19.19 -2.42
CA GLN A 208 -12.84 -19.68 -2.32
C GLN A 208 -12.68 -20.44 -1.01
N GLY A 209 -12.09 -21.63 -1.10
CA GLY A 209 -11.65 -22.36 0.08
C GLY A 209 -10.50 -21.65 0.80
N GLU A 210 -10.00 -22.28 1.87
CA GLU A 210 -8.76 -21.83 2.50
C GLU A 210 -7.60 -21.81 1.48
N VAL A 211 -6.79 -20.75 1.54
CA VAL A 211 -5.64 -20.58 0.66
C VAL A 211 -4.36 -20.66 1.48
N TYR A 212 -3.42 -21.49 1.04
CA TYR A 212 -2.05 -21.54 1.56
C TYR A 212 -1.08 -20.82 0.62
N SER A 213 -0.18 -20.02 1.18
CA SER A 213 0.88 -19.35 0.43
C SER A 213 2.26 -19.91 0.76
N ALA A 214 2.85 -20.61 -0.22
CA ALA A 214 4.29 -20.91 -0.22
C ALA A 214 5.14 -19.70 -0.60
N PHE A 215 4.53 -18.67 -1.20
CA PHE A 215 5.21 -17.45 -1.61
C PHE A 215 5.78 -16.70 -0.41
N TYR A 216 7.04 -16.30 -0.50
CA TYR A 216 7.70 -15.46 0.50
C TYR A 216 8.72 -14.58 -0.22
N PRO A 217 8.41 -13.30 -0.47
CA PRO A 217 9.29 -12.46 -1.26
C PRO A 217 10.55 -12.16 -0.47
N SER A 218 11.70 -12.44 -1.09
CA SER A 218 13.00 -12.12 -0.52
C SER A 218 13.31 -10.66 -0.82
N LEU A 219 13.32 -9.83 0.22
CA LEU A 219 13.77 -8.45 0.15
C LEU A 219 15.12 -8.32 0.84
N TRP A 220 16.03 -7.55 0.25
CA TRP A 220 17.35 -7.28 0.81
C TRP A 220 17.32 -6.01 1.67
N LEU A 221 16.55 -6.03 2.76
CA LEU A 221 16.35 -4.85 3.60
C LEU A 221 17.45 -4.71 4.67
N LYS A 222 17.82 -3.46 4.92
CA LYS A 222 18.74 -3.04 5.98
C LYS A 222 17.96 -2.86 7.29
N GLU A 223 18.63 -3.12 8.41
CA GLU A 223 18.14 -2.81 9.77
C GLU A 223 16.81 -3.49 10.17
N GLN A 224 16.56 -4.71 9.69
CA GLN A 224 15.36 -5.47 10.09
C GLN A 224 15.39 -5.97 11.54
N VAL A 225 16.55 -6.03 12.17
CA VAL A 225 16.68 -6.32 13.61
C VAL A 225 17.06 -5.04 14.31
N ARG A 226 16.13 -4.46 15.08
CA ARG A 226 16.30 -3.10 15.60
C ARG A 226 15.55 -2.84 16.90
N GLY A 227 15.88 -1.72 17.55
CA GLY A 227 15.41 -1.38 18.89
C GLY A 227 16.28 -1.98 20.00
N VAL A 228 15.94 -1.67 21.25
CA VAL A 228 16.68 -2.14 22.45
C VAL A 228 15.85 -3.08 23.33
N ALA A 229 14.53 -3.11 23.12
CA ALA A 229 13.58 -3.97 23.80
C ALA A 229 12.27 -4.06 23.01
N TYR A 230 11.48 -5.10 23.27
CA TYR A 230 10.11 -5.22 22.78
C TYR A 230 9.19 -5.84 23.84
N MET A 231 7.88 -5.70 23.66
CA MET A 231 6.89 -6.36 24.50
C MET A 231 6.45 -7.66 23.83
N ASN A 232 6.53 -8.80 24.52
CA ASN A 232 6.03 -10.07 24.00
C ASN A 232 4.49 -10.18 24.15
N ASP A 233 3.91 -11.28 23.65
CA ASP A 233 2.46 -11.50 23.68
C ASP A 233 1.88 -11.65 25.11
N GLU A 234 2.73 -11.95 26.10
CA GLU A 234 2.36 -11.98 27.53
C GLU A 234 2.42 -10.58 28.19
N GLY A 235 2.74 -9.53 27.42
CA GLY A 235 2.91 -8.17 27.93
C GLY A 235 4.23 -7.91 28.65
N LYS A 236 5.18 -8.86 28.58
CA LYS A 236 6.49 -8.75 29.23
C LYS A 236 7.48 -8.02 28.32
N SER A 237 8.24 -7.09 28.90
CA SER A 237 9.36 -6.44 28.22
C SER A 237 10.56 -7.40 28.11
N ILE A 238 11.04 -7.59 26.89
CA ILE A 238 12.20 -8.40 26.52
C ILE A 238 13.32 -7.44 26.11
N PRO A 239 14.47 -7.40 26.82
CA PRO A 239 15.54 -6.42 26.60
C PRO A 239 16.48 -6.84 25.46
N GLU A 240 15.93 -7.05 24.27
CA GLU A 240 16.68 -7.34 23.05
C GLU A 240 16.05 -6.64 21.83
N PRO A 241 16.78 -6.44 20.72
CA PRO A 241 16.20 -5.92 19.48
C PRO A 241 15.10 -6.83 18.93
N PHE A 242 14.04 -6.26 18.34
CA PHE A 242 12.97 -7.03 17.70
C PHE A 242 13.36 -7.46 16.29
N ASP A 243 13.04 -8.69 15.90
CA ASP A 243 13.25 -9.20 14.54
C ASP A 243 12.02 -8.94 13.64
N PHE A 244 12.14 -7.97 12.74
CA PHE A 244 11.09 -7.62 11.78
C PHE A 244 11.17 -8.42 10.46
N ARG A 245 12.02 -9.46 10.36
CA ARG A 245 12.15 -10.28 9.14
C ARG A 245 10.89 -11.00 8.73
N ASN A 246 9.93 -11.19 9.63
CA ASN A 246 8.63 -11.81 9.34
C ASN A 246 7.48 -10.79 9.43
N LYS A 247 7.78 -9.50 9.26
CA LYS A 247 6.78 -8.42 9.29
C LYS A 247 6.56 -7.79 7.91
N ASN A 248 5.41 -7.15 7.76
CA ASN A 248 5.03 -6.40 6.58
C ASN A 248 6.06 -5.30 6.31
N PHE A 249 6.24 -5.00 5.03
CA PHE A 249 7.08 -3.92 4.52
C PHE A 249 6.46 -3.38 3.24
N VAL A 250 6.45 -2.06 3.10
CA VAL A 250 6.18 -1.38 1.83
C VAL A 250 7.07 -0.15 1.84
N SER A 251 7.94 0.00 0.84
CA SER A 251 8.81 1.17 0.76
C SER A 251 7.98 2.47 0.65
N LEU A 252 8.56 3.60 1.06
CA LEU A 252 7.91 4.89 0.91
C LEU A 252 7.66 5.22 -0.58
N GLN A 253 8.58 4.80 -1.45
CA GLN A 253 8.45 4.95 -2.90
C GLN A 253 7.25 4.17 -3.44
N ASP A 254 7.11 2.88 -3.10
CA ASP A 254 5.97 2.09 -3.59
C ASP A 254 4.64 2.59 -3.02
N LEU A 255 4.59 3.01 -1.75
CA LEU A 255 3.40 3.65 -1.20
C LEU A 255 3.03 4.91 -1.99
N HIS A 256 4.02 5.71 -2.36
CA HIS A 256 3.81 6.91 -3.16
C HIS A 256 3.28 6.60 -4.55
N ASP A 257 3.91 5.65 -5.26
CA ASP A 257 3.56 5.32 -6.64
C ASP A 257 2.22 4.58 -6.74
N ILE A 258 1.89 3.74 -5.76
CA ILE A 258 0.57 3.11 -5.65
C ILE A 258 -0.52 4.16 -5.44
N LEU A 259 -0.27 5.17 -4.59
CA LEU A 259 -1.21 6.27 -4.41
C LEU A 259 -1.41 7.06 -5.71
N LEU A 260 -0.33 7.37 -6.44
CA LEU A 260 -0.43 8.06 -7.72
C LEU A 260 -1.21 7.25 -8.76
N ALA A 261 -1.01 5.93 -8.82
CA ALA A 261 -1.71 5.06 -9.77
C ALA A 261 -3.23 5.04 -9.55
N VAL A 262 -3.71 5.25 -8.31
CA VAL A 262 -5.15 5.36 -8.04
C VAL A 262 -5.67 6.79 -8.17
N MET A 263 -4.90 7.80 -7.77
CA MET A 263 -5.34 9.20 -7.87
C MET A 263 -5.28 9.74 -9.30
N PHE A 264 -4.37 9.21 -10.12
CA PHE A 264 -4.11 9.65 -11.49
C PHE A 264 -3.86 8.44 -12.41
N PRO A 265 -4.84 7.53 -12.59
CA PRO A 265 -4.64 6.27 -13.32
C PRO A 265 -4.17 6.47 -14.76
N ASN A 266 -4.64 7.53 -15.43
CA ASN A 266 -4.25 7.84 -16.81
C ASN A 266 -2.84 8.45 -16.94
N ALA A 267 -2.18 8.76 -15.83
CA ALA A 267 -0.88 9.42 -15.80
C ALA A 267 0.26 8.49 -15.37
N VAL A 268 -0.03 7.21 -15.14
CA VAL A 268 0.96 6.15 -14.90
C VAL A 268 0.97 5.15 -16.06
N PRO A 269 2.09 4.44 -16.30
CA PRO A 269 2.16 3.40 -17.34
C PRO A 269 1.08 2.34 -17.16
N ALA A 270 0.53 1.81 -18.26
CA ALA A 270 -0.55 0.82 -18.21
C ALA A 270 -0.24 -0.40 -17.33
N ALA A 271 1.03 -0.84 -17.29
CA ALA A 271 1.46 -1.97 -16.45
C ALA A 271 1.34 -1.67 -14.94
N ALA A 272 1.46 -0.41 -14.51
CA ALA A 272 1.34 0.00 -13.11
C ALA A 272 -0.11 0.31 -12.69
N GLN A 273 -1.05 0.30 -13.62
CA GLN A 273 -2.45 0.65 -13.33
C GLN A 273 -3.17 -0.48 -12.58
N PHE A 274 -4.09 -0.08 -11.71
CA PHE A 274 -5.04 -1.01 -11.12
C PHE A 274 -6.21 -1.24 -12.09
N ASN A 275 -6.62 -2.49 -12.27
CA ASN A 275 -7.74 -2.86 -13.14
C ASN A 275 -9.07 -2.64 -12.39
N LEU A 276 -9.44 -1.38 -12.21
CA LEU A 276 -10.65 -0.95 -11.52
C LEU A 276 -11.68 -0.39 -12.49
N ALA A 277 -12.97 -0.60 -12.18
CA ALA A 277 -14.04 0.09 -12.90
C ALA A 277 -14.03 1.60 -12.60
N PRO A 278 -14.52 2.47 -13.50
CA PRO A 278 -14.57 3.92 -13.26
C PRO A 278 -15.29 4.32 -11.96
N GLU A 279 -16.33 3.58 -11.57
CA GLU A 279 -17.06 3.75 -10.32
C GLU A 279 -16.26 3.35 -9.08
N ASP A 280 -15.32 2.40 -9.21
CA ASP A 280 -14.46 1.98 -8.12
C ASP A 280 -13.39 3.02 -7.83
N PHE A 281 -12.84 3.68 -8.86
CA PHE A 281 -12.00 4.87 -8.67
C PHE A 281 -12.75 5.97 -7.91
N ARG A 282 -13.97 6.32 -8.34
CA ARG A 282 -14.79 7.33 -7.65
C ARG A 282 -15.12 6.93 -6.21
N PHE A 283 -15.40 5.64 -5.98
CA PHE A 283 -15.64 5.09 -4.66
C PHE A 283 -14.42 5.23 -3.74
N LEU A 284 -13.23 4.88 -4.23
CA LEU A 284 -11.98 5.05 -3.48
C LEU A 284 -11.71 6.51 -3.17
N TRP A 285 -11.77 7.40 -4.16
CA TRP A 285 -11.53 8.84 -3.96
C TRP A 285 -12.47 9.44 -2.92
N LYS A 286 -13.74 9.05 -2.95
CA LYS A 286 -14.73 9.46 -1.94
C LYS A 286 -14.25 9.11 -0.53
N TYR A 287 -14.01 7.83 -0.24
CA TYR A 287 -13.67 7.41 1.13
C TYR A 287 -12.26 7.81 1.56
N MET A 288 -11.32 7.97 0.64
CA MET A 288 -10.00 8.53 0.93
C MET A 288 -10.04 10.02 1.26
N SER A 289 -11.09 10.74 0.85
CA SER A 289 -11.28 12.17 1.12
C SER A 289 -12.19 12.48 2.31
N MET A 290 -12.96 11.50 2.78
CA MET A 290 -13.94 11.66 3.85
C MET A 290 -13.29 11.67 5.23
N LEU A 291 -13.82 12.52 6.12
CA LEU A 291 -13.48 12.52 7.53
C LEU A 291 -14.30 11.46 8.29
N PRO A 292 -13.81 10.92 9.42
CA PRO A 292 -14.50 9.87 10.18
C PRO A 292 -15.92 10.22 10.67
N ARG A 293 -16.31 11.50 10.66
CA ARG A 293 -17.60 12.00 11.15
C ARG A 293 -18.60 12.33 10.03
N GLU A 294 -18.20 12.20 8.77
CA GLU A 294 -19.03 12.39 7.57
C GLU A 294 -19.68 11.06 7.13
#